data_AF-A0A7K2P789-F1
#
_entry.id   AF-A0A7K2P789-F1
#
_cell.length_a   1.000
_cell.length_b   1.000
_cell.length_c   1.000
_cell.angle_alpha   90.00
_cell.angle_beta   90.00
_cell.angle_gamma   90.00
#
_symmetry.space_group_name_H-M   'P 1'
#
loop_
_entity.id
_entity.type
_entity.pdbx_description
1 polymer ?
#
loop_
_entity_poly.entity_id
_entity_poly.type
_entity_poly.pdbx_seq_one_letter_code
_entity_poly.pdbx_strand_id
1 'polypeptide(L)'
;MHTDPAPEPAPAATSTPGTPAAPGPVAAPDAARDAAAESDGTPGTAPRLAPAHGVLPGPRPAPHTRQSAAGPLDDLDPCAAAQAAGTENLIRCWAREADVSAPDDGVLHVPLAASGTALAVPVRYWSATGAHRFGPPRLSGAPASAPPVDAVTLAALLVRETAGAPGPDGPDLVARVADSVRRTAVFLRDRAGPGGRGGPDLFLAAEQALLLGHPLHPAPKSREGLTEDEARRYSPELRGSFPLHWLAVAPSVLGTDSAWTERGRPVTAPALTARFAADGPAAPEGYALLPLHPWQFRAVLHRPDVAALLDAGLVRDLGARGPAWHPTSSVRTVHRGGAPAMLKLSLGLHITNSR
;
A
#
# COMPACT_ATOMS: atom_id res chain seq x y z
N MET A 1 -1.74 -27.66 -71.51
CA MET A 1 -3.18 -27.32 -71.58
C MET A 1 -3.93 -28.28 -70.68
N HIS A 2 -4.76 -27.73 -69.79
CA HIS A 2 -5.84 -28.37 -69.03
C HIS A 2 -5.48 -29.52 -68.09
N THR A 3 -5.44 -29.19 -66.80
CA THR A 3 -5.85 -30.09 -65.71
C THR A 3 -6.92 -29.36 -64.92
N ASP A 4 -8.07 -30.03 -64.78
CA ASP A 4 -9.30 -29.59 -64.12
C ASP A 4 -9.11 -29.10 -62.66
N PRO A 5 -9.97 -28.18 -62.20
CA PRO A 5 -9.95 -27.70 -60.82
C PRO A 5 -10.62 -28.68 -59.85
N ALA A 6 -9.99 -28.87 -58.70
CA ALA A 6 -10.58 -29.55 -57.53
C ALA A 6 -11.54 -28.62 -56.76
N PRO A 7 -12.52 -29.17 -56.02
CA PRO A 7 -13.79 -28.49 -55.71
C PRO A 7 -13.71 -27.52 -54.53
N GLU A 8 -14.58 -26.51 -54.61
CA GLU A 8 -14.81 -25.43 -53.64
C GLU A 8 -15.43 -25.94 -52.33
N PRO A 9 -14.99 -25.47 -51.15
CA PRO A 9 -15.57 -25.89 -49.88
C PRO A 9 -16.89 -25.18 -49.58
N ALA A 10 -17.88 -25.94 -49.10
CA ALA A 10 -19.22 -25.49 -48.74
C ALA A 10 -19.21 -24.44 -47.60
N PRO A 11 -20.17 -23.49 -47.60
CA PRO A 11 -20.21 -22.41 -46.60
C PRO A 11 -20.64 -22.93 -45.22
N ALA A 12 -19.90 -22.52 -44.20
CA ALA A 12 -20.19 -22.79 -42.79
C ALA A 12 -21.50 -22.11 -42.35
N ALA A 13 -22.37 -22.90 -41.71
CA ALA A 13 -23.64 -22.46 -41.16
C ALA A 13 -23.45 -21.42 -40.06
N THR A 14 -24.13 -20.28 -40.22
CA THR A 14 -24.29 -19.22 -39.23
C THR A 14 -25.08 -19.72 -38.02
N SER A 15 -24.39 -19.91 -36.89
CA SER A 15 -25.01 -20.08 -35.58
C SER A 15 -25.27 -18.71 -34.95
N THR A 16 -26.53 -18.30 -34.90
CA THR A 16 -27.02 -17.16 -34.11
C THR A 16 -26.83 -17.41 -32.60
N PRO A 17 -26.18 -16.50 -31.84
CA PRO A 17 -26.24 -16.53 -30.39
C PRO A 17 -27.59 -15.98 -29.91
N GLY A 18 -28.25 -16.74 -29.04
CA GLY A 18 -29.56 -16.41 -28.48
C GLY A 18 -29.56 -15.17 -27.60
N THR A 19 -30.72 -14.51 -27.57
CA THR A 19 -31.09 -13.40 -26.69
C THR A 19 -30.85 -13.74 -25.21
N PRO A 20 -30.19 -12.87 -24.42
CA PRO A 20 -30.11 -13.08 -22.98
C PRO A 20 -31.46 -12.76 -22.33
N ALA A 21 -31.96 -13.73 -21.54
CA ALA A 21 -33.17 -13.59 -20.74
C ALA A 21 -32.97 -12.59 -19.58
N ALA A 22 -34.00 -11.78 -19.32
CA ALA A 22 -34.03 -10.81 -18.23
C ALA A 22 -33.95 -11.49 -16.84
N PRO A 23 -33.28 -10.89 -15.85
CA PRO A 23 -33.27 -11.40 -14.49
C PRO A 23 -34.63 -11.16 -13.82
N GLY A 24 -35.21 -12.22 -13.25
CA GLY A 24 -36.42 -12.17 -12.43
C GLY A 24 -36.20 -11.48 -11.07
N PRO A 25 -37.28 -11.07 -10.39
CA PRO A 25 -37.19 -10.26 -9.18
C PRO A 25 -36.69 -11.08 -7.99
N VAL A 26 -35.77 -10.50 -7.21
CA VAL A 26 -35.32 -11.06 -5.93
C VAL A 26 -36.31 -10.64 -4.85
N ALA A 27 -36.97 -11.61 -4.23
CA ALA A 27 -37.92 -11.42 -3.14
C ALA A 27 -37.20 -11.09 -1.82
N ALA A 28 -37.69 -10.07 -1.12
CA ALA A 28 -37.34 -9.77 0.26
C ALA A 28 -38.00 -10.77 1.22
N PRO A 29 -37.38 -11.14 2.36
CA PRO A 29 -38.07 -11.87 3.39
C PRO A 29 -38.94 -10.91 4.21
N ASP A 30 -40.25 -11.12 4.10
CA ASP A 30 -41.30 -10.43 4.84
C ASP A 30 -41.32 -10.84 6.31
N ALA A 31 -41.57 -9.84 7.14
CA ALA A 31 -41.91 -9.99 8.55
C ALA A 31 -43.32 -10.57 8.69
N ALA A 32 -43.50 -11.59 9.52
CA ALA A 32 -44.81 -12.00 10.01
C ALA A 32 -44.80 -12.10 11.53
N ARG A 33 -45.73 -11.33 12.12
CA ARG A 33 -46.12 -11.25 13.52
C ARG A 33 -47.23 -12.27 13.79
N ASP A 34 -47.39 -12.66 15.06
CA ASP A 34 -48.65 -12.91 15.77
C ASP A 34 -48.34 -12.74 17.28
N ALA A 35 -48.91 -11.89 18.14
CA ALA A 35 -50.23 -11.26 18.38
C ALA A 35 -50.99 -11.93 19.56
N ALA A 36 -51.05 -11.20 20.70
CA ALA A 36 -52.13 -11.12 21.73
C ALA A 36 -51.54 -10.49 23.03
N ALA A 37 -51.78 -9.21 23.38
CA ALA A 37 -52.97 -8.58 24.00
C ALA A 37 -53.12 -8.94 25.50
N GLU A 38 -52.63 -8.09 26.43
CA GLU A 38 -53.36 -7.17 27.37
C GLU A 38 -53.22 -7.73 28.82
N SER A 39 -53.08 -7.03 29.95
CA SER A 39 -53.34 -5.65 30.42
C SER A 39 -52.65 -5.41 31.80
N ASP A 40 -52.36 -4.14 32.12
CA ASP A 40 -52.32 -3.44 33.44
C ASP A 40 -51.54 -3.94 34.68
N GLY A 41 -50.77 -3.00 35.30
CA GLY A 41 -50.47 -2.99 36.74
C GLY A 41 -48.99 -2.88 37.18
N THR A 42 -48.54 -1.70 37.62
CA THR A 42 -47.21 -1.35 38.21
C THR A 42 -47.08 -1.77 39.71
N PRO A 43 -45.93 -1.61 40.41
CA PRO A 43 -44.58 -2.23 40.31
C PRO A 43 -44.21 -3.09 41.54
N GLY A 44 -43.25 -4.03 41.40
CA GLY A 44 -42.64 -4.76 42.52
C GLY A 44 -41.11 -4.78 42.42
N THR A 45 -40.44 -4.13 43.37
CA THR A 45 -38.98 -4.00 43.50
C THR A 45 -38.32 -5.31 43.94
N ALA A 46 -37.30 -5.79 43.22
CA ALA A 46 -36.36 -6.80 43.71
C ALA A 46 -34.93 -6.53 43.17
N PRO A 47 -33.88 -6.82 43.95
CA PRO A 47 -32.59 -6.13 43.86
C PRO A 47 -31.67 -6.70 42.76
N ARG A 48 -30.94 -5.81 42.10
CA ARG A 48 -29.85 -6.16 41.17
C ARG A 48 -28.64 -6.66 41.94
N LEU A 49 -28.26 -7.92 41.72
CA LEU A 49 -26.94 -8.45 42.08
C LEU A 49 -25.89 -7.82 41.16
N ALA A 50 -24.99 -7.02 41.75
CA ALA A 50 -23.81 -6.51 41.06
C ALA A 50 -22.77 -7.63 40.88
N PRO A 51 -22.10 -7.73 39.72
CA PRO A 51 -21.00 -8.68 39.55
C PRO A 51 -19.78 -8.21 40.36
N ALA A 52 -19.22 -9.13 41.16
CA ALA A 52 -18.00 -8.91 41.92
C ALA A 52 -16.80 -8.77 40.97
N HIS A 53 -16.11 -7.63 41.03
CA HIS A 53 -14.83 -7.43 40.35
C HIS A 53 -13.73 -8.20 41.08
N GLY A 54 -13.42 -9.40 40.60
CA GLY A 54 -12.19 -10.09 40.95
C GLY A 54 -10.99 -9.33 40.36
N VAL A 55 -10.09 -8.87 41.22
CA VAL A 55 -8.82 -8.25 40.82
C VAL A 55 -7.91 -9.33 40.23
N LEU A 56 -7.68 -9.28 38.92
CA LEU A 56 -6.61 -10.06 38.28
C LEU A 56 -5.25 -9.52 38.73
N PRO A 57 -4.25 -10.37 39.05
CA PRO A 57 -2.91 -9.92 39.37
C PRO A 57 -2.32 -9.14 38.20
N GLY A 58 -1.90 -7.90 38.45
CA GLY A 58 -1.24 -7.07 37.44
C GLY A 58 0.08 -7.69 36.96
N PRO A 59 0.49 -7.44 35.70
CA PRO A 59 1.76 -7.92 35.19
C PRO A 59 2.92 -7.37 36.04
N ARG A 60 3.82 -8.27 36.47
CA ARG A 60 5.08 -7.88 37.13
C ARG A 60 5.86 -6.98 36.16
N PRO A 61 6.21 -5.74 36.53
CA PRO A 61 7.06 -4.92 35.70
C PRO A 61 8.45 -5.58 35.63
N ALA A 62 8.85 -5.97 34.42
CA ALA A 62 10.25 -6.27 34.17
C ALA A 62 11.08 -5.01 34.46
N PRO A 63 12.33 -5.14 34.94
CA PRO A 63 13.18 -3.98 35.16
C PRO A 63 13.45 -3.30 33.82
N HIS A 64 12.67 -2.26 33.51
CA HIS A 64 12.95 -1.33 32.44
C HIS A 64 14.16 -0.51 32.86
N THR A 65 15.35 -1.05 32.61
CA THR A 65 16.51 -0.19 32.38
C THR A 65 16.10 0.73 31.24
N ARG A 66 16.03 2.04 31.51
CA ARG A 66 15.93 3.07 30.46
C ARG A 66 17.20 2.92 29.61
N GLN A 67 17.17 2.04 28.62
CA GLN A 67 18.07 2.12 27.48
C GLN A 67 17.88 3.51 26.86
N SER A 68 18.98 4.10 26.43
CA SER A 68 19.02 5.38 25.72
C SER A 68 17.85 5.49 24.74
N ALA A 69 17.20 6.65 24.70
CA ALA A 69 16.07 6.91 23.81
C ALA A 69 16.43 6.83 22.31
N ALA A 70 17.72 6.74 21.97
CA ALA A 70 18.20 6.48 20.62
C ALA A 70 18.14 4.97 20.32
N GLY A 71 17.42 4.60 19.27
CA GLY A 71 17.39 3.23 18.80
C GLY A 71 18.72 2.85 18.13
N PRO A 72 19.07 1.55 18.04
CA PRO A 72 20.31 1.09 17.40
C PRO A 72 20.52 1.49 15.92
N LEU A 73 19.53 2.12 15.30
CA LEU A 73 19.57 2.60 13.92
C LEU A 73 19.87 4.11 13.85
N ASP A 74 19.61 4.87 14.91
CA ASP A 74 19.73 6.33 14.92
C ASP A 74 21.20 6.79 14.93
N ASP A 75 22.10 5.92 15.43
CA ASP A 75 23.55 6.16 15.48
C ASP A 75 24.29 5.68 14.21
N LEU A 76 23.60 5.01 13.29
CA LEU A 76 24.19 4.48 12.06
C LEU A 76 24.15 5.52 10.93
N ASP A 77 25.11 5.43 10.00
CA ASP A 77 24.95 6.16 8.75
C ASP A 77 23.67 5.68 8.01
N PRO A 78 23.01 6.55 7.22
CA PRO A 78 21.74 6.22 6.58
C PRO A 78 21.75 4.95 5.71
N CYS A 79 22.89 4.59 5.11
CA CYS A 79 22.99 3.38 4.29
C CYS A 79 23.06 2.13 5.17
N ALA A 80 23.88 2.15 6.23
CA ALA A 80 23.95 1.06 7.20
C ALA A 80 22.61 0.86 7.93
N ALA A 81 21.93 1.95 8.32
CA ALA A 81 20.60 1.90 8.93
C ALA A 81 19.57 1.26 8.00
N ALA A 82 19.58 1.62 6.71
CA ALA A 82 18.68 1.04 5.72
C ALA A 82 18.95 -0.46 5.48
N GLN A 83 20.22 -0.87 5.43
CA GLN A 83 20.60 -2.28 5.33
C GLN A 83 20.13 -3.07 6.57
N ALA A 84 20.39 -2.56 7.78
CA ALA A 84 19.95 -3.19 9.01
C ALA A 84 18.41 -3.34 9.07
N ALA A 85 17.66 -2.30 8.67
CA ALA A 85 16.21 -2.37 8.61
C ALA A 85 15.69 -3.36 7.56
N GLY A 86 16.29 -3.39 6.36
CA GLY A 86 15.93 -4.33 5.30
C GLY A 86 16.18 -5.79 5.71
N THR A 87 17.36 -6.05 6.27
CA THR A 87 17.74 -7.36 6.80
C THR A 87 16.83 -7.80 7.95
N GLU A 88 16.55 -6.92 8.92
CA GLU A 88 15.65 -7.23 10.03
C GLU A 88 14.24 -7.58 9.55
N ASN A 89 13.72 -6.86 8.55
CA ASN A 89 12.41 -7.17 7.96
C ASN A 89 12.38 -8.53 7.26
N LEU A 90 13.41 -8.88 6.49
CA LEU A 90 13.51 -10.19 5.83
C LEU A 90 13.52 -11.32 6.86
N ILE A 91 14.31 -11.19 7.92
CA ILE A 91 14.41 -12.19 8.99
C ILE A 91 13.09 -12.29 9.77
N ARG A 92 12.39 -11.17 10.02
CA ARG A 92 11.05 -11.19 10.62
C ARG A 92 10.03 -11.90 9.73
N CYS A 93 10.04 -11.65 8.42
CA CYS A 93 9.14 -12.34 7.49
C CYS A 93 9.42 -13.85 7.53
N TRP A 94 10.69 -14.25 7.39
CA TRP A 94 11.10 -15.64 7.46
C TRP A 94 10.71 -16.29 8.79
N ALA A 95 11.04 -15.68 9.94
CA ALA A 95 10.76 -16.25 11.25
C ALA A 95 9.26 -16.46 11.49
N ARG A 96 8.44 -15.50 11.04
CA ARG A 96 6.97 -15.61 11.11
C ARG A 96 6.44 -16.70 10.18
N GLU A 97 6.91 -16.75 8.94
CA GLU A 97 6.37 -17.64 7.90
C GLU A 97 6.87 -19.08 8.04
N ALA A 98 8.05 -19.27 8.63
CA ALA A 98 8.58 -20.57 9.01
C ALA A 98 8.10 -21.05 10.40
N ASP A 99 7.29 -20.25 11.11
CA ASP A 99 6.72 -20.55 12.43
C ASP A 99 7.76 -21.03 13.46
N VAL A 100 8.90 -20.33 13.54
CA VAL A 100 9.99 -20.73 14.42
C VAL A 100 9.78 -20.26 15.86
N SER A 101 10.24 -21.08 16.81
CA SER A 101 10.24 -20.73 18.24
C SER A 101 11.44 -19.86 18.62
N ALA A 102 11.38 -19.24 19.80
CA ALA A 102 12.50 -18.47 20.35
C ALA A 102 13.73 -19.37 20.54
N PRO A 103 14.93 -18.94 20.14
CA PRO A 103 16.15 -19.71 20.39
C PRO A 103 16.58 -19.63 21.86
N ASP A 104 17.04 -20.76 22.40
CA ASP A 104 17.49 -20.86 23.80
C ASP A 104 18.85 -20.18 24.05
N ASP A 105 19.71 -20.14 23.03
CA ASP A 105 21.07 -19.60 23.10
C ASP A 105 21.17 -18.13 22.64
N GLY A 106 20.02 -17.51 22.34
CA GLY A 106 19.96 -16.14 21.84
C GLY A 106 20.44 -15.98 20.39
N VAL A 107 20.61 -17.07 19.63
CA VAL A 107 20.98 -17.04 18.20
C VAL A 107 19.93 -17.75 17.37
N LEU A 108 19.29 -17.02 16.45
CA LEU A 108 18.40 -17.61 15.48
C LEU A 108 19.23 -18.21 14.34
N HIS A 109 19.07 -19.52 14.14
CA HIS A 109 19.67 -20.23 13.01
C HIS A 109 18.69 -20.33 11.84
N VAL A 110 19.06 -19.76 10.69
CA VAL A 110 18.27 -19.84 9.45
C VAL A 110 18.92 -20.89 8.54
N PRO A 111 18.36 -22.11 8.43
CA PRO A 111 18.89 -23.12 7.52
C PRO A 111 18.71 -22.70 6.07
N LEU A 112 19.76 -22.84 5.26
CA LEU A 112 19.77 -22.57 3.82
C LEU A 112 20.25 -23.82 3.08
N ALA A 113 19.40 -24.85 3.04
CA ALA A 113 19.73 -26.18 2.55
C ALA A 113 20.07 -26.21 1.06
N ALA A 114 19.31 -25.51 0.21
CA ALA A 114 19.58 -25.39 -1.22
C ALA A 114 20.89 -24.65 -1.50
N SER A 115 21.32 -23.81 -0.56
CA SER A 115 22.59 -23.08 -0.57
C SER A 115 23.73 -23.83 0.12
N GLY A 116 23.47 -24.96 0.78
CA GLY A 116 24.46 -25.75 1.50
C GLY A 116 25.08 -25.05 2.71
N THR A 117 24.34 -24.13 3.35
CA THR A 117 24.83 -23.32 4.46
C THR A 117 23.71 -22.95 5.45
N ALA A 118 23.99 -22.08 6.41
CA ALA A 118 23.01 -21.49 7.30
C ALA A 118 23.44 -20.07 7.69
N LEU A 119 22.51 -19.29 8.23
CA LEU A 119 22.81 -18.01 8.88
C LEU A 119 22.74 -18.18 10.40
N ALA A 120 23.65 -17.50 11.10
CA ALA A 120 23.56 -17.24 12.53
C ALA A 120 23.15 -15.77 12.73
N VAL A 121 22.02 -15.55 13.39
CA VAL A 121 21.43 -14.22 13.61
C VAL A 121 21.30 -13.96 15.10
N PRO A 122 22.07 -13.03 15.69
CA PRO A 122 21.90 -12.68 17.10
C PRO A 122 20.49 -12.15 17.37
N VAL A 123 19.82 -12.66 18.39
CA VAL A 123 18.51 -12.17 18.83
C VAL A 123 18.72 -11.14 19.94
N ARG A 124 18.35 -9.88 19.67
CA ARG A 124 18.38 -8.80 20.66
C ARG A 124 17.08 -8.73 21.47
N TYR A 125 15.97 -9.07 20.84
CA TYR A 125 14.66 -9.15 21.47
C TYR A 125 13.76 -10.12 20.69
N TRP A 126 13.14 -11.06 21.40
CA TRP A 126 12.12 -11.95 20.82
C TRP A 126 10.73 -11.45 21.21
N SER A 127 9.86 -11.23 20.22
CA SER A 127 8.52 -10.70 20.42
C SER A 127 7.46 -11.79 20.22
N ALA A 128 6.47 -11.86 21.12
CA ALA A 128 5.30 -12.73 20.95
C ALA A 128 4.40 -12.33 19.76
N THR A 129 4.57 -11.12 19.22
CA THR A 129 3.75 -10.57 18.12
C THR A 129 4.56 -10.34 16.84
N GLY A 130 5.76 -10.92 16.72
CA GLY A 130 6.58 -10.82 15.50
C GLY A 130 7.46 -9.59 15.40
N ALA A 131 7.38 -8.64 16.35
CA ALA A 131 8.21 -7.43 16.38
C ALA A 131 9.63 -7.68 16.95
N HIS A 132 10.28 -8.75 16.51
CA HIS A 132 11.62 -9.16 16.98
C HIS A 132 12.66 -8.09 16.67
N ARG A 133 13.74 -8.02 17.46
CA ARG A 133 14.95 -7.24 17.13
C ARG A 133 16.12 -8.18 16.92
N PHE A 134 16.82 -8.01 15.80
CA PHE A 134 17.94 -8.85 15.42
C PHE A 134 19.24 -8.04 15.39
N GLY A 135 20.35 -8.73 15.61
CA GLY A 135 21.68 -8.28 15.26
C GLY A 135 22.01 -8.58 13.79
N PRO A 136 23.19 -8.16 13.33
CA PRO A 136 23.63 -8.42 11.96
C PRO A 136 23.78 -9.93 11.69
N PRO A 137 23.13 -10.49 10.65
CA PRO A 137 23.23 -11.91 10.32
C PRO A 137 24.59 -12.23 9.70
N ARG A 138 25.11 -13.43 9.96
CA ARG A 138 26.38 -13.92 9.41
C ARG A 138 26.21 -15.33 8.88
N LEU A 139 26.97 -15.71 7.85
CA LEU A 139 27.05 -17.11 7.44
C LEU A 139 27.64 -17.95 8.59
N SER A 140 27.01 -19.07 8.90
CA SER A 140 27.48 -20.01 9.92
C SER A 140 28.88 -20.52 9.54
N GLY A 141 29.82 -20.46 10.49
CA GLY A 141 31.21 -20.87 10.26
C GLY A 141 32.08 -19.83 9.53
N ALA A 142 31.55 -18.66 9.18
CA ALA A 142 32.36 -17.57 8.65
C ALA A 142 33.35 -17.04 9.71
N PRO A 143 34.57 -16.62 9.32
CA PRO A 143 35.52 -16.04 10.25
C PRO A 143 34.96 -14.76 10.87
N ALA A 144 35.39 -14.41 12.08
CA ALA A 144 34.92 -13.22 12.80
C ALA A 144 35.14 -11.90 12.02
N SER A 145 36.13 -11.87 11.12
CA SER A 145 36.43 -10.74 10.23
C SER A 145 35.52 -10.64 9.00
N ALA A 146 34.75 -11.68 8.66
CA ALA A 146 33.82 -11.62 7.54
C ALA A 146 32.78 -10.53 7.79
N PRO A 147 32.32 -9.79 6.78
CA PRO A 147 31.23 -8.84 6.97
C PRO A 147 29.90 -9.59 7.22
N PRO A 148 28.94 -8.96 7.90
CA PRO A 148 27.55 -9.44 7.92
C PRO A 148 26.94 -9.57 6.52
N VAL A 149 25.91 -10.38 6.41
CA VAL A 149 25.10 -10.50 5.19
C VAL A 149 24.19 -9.27 5.06
N ASP A 150 24.28 -8.59 3.93
CA ASP A 150 23.41 -7.46 3.60
C ASP A 150 22.01 -7.91 3.12
N ALA A 151 21.08 -6.96 3.00
CA ALA A 151 19.69 -7.28 2.71
C ALA A 151 19.50 -7.93 1.32
N VAL A 152 20.29 -7.52 0.32
CA VAL A 152 20.19 -8.03 -1.06
C VAL A 152 20.71 -9.47 -1.13
N THR A 153 21.86 -9.72 -0.50
CA THR A 153 22.45 -11.06 -0.39
C THR A 153 21.52 -11.98 0.39
N LEU A 154 20.94 -11.51 1.50
CA LEU A 154 19.97 -12.27 2.26
C LEU A 154 18.73 -12.62 1.44
N ALA A 155 18.17 -11.66 0.70
CA ALA A 155 17.02 -11.90 -0.16
C ALA A 155 17.33 -12.95 -1.24
N ALA A 156 18.51 -12.87 -1.88
CA ALA A 156 18.93 -13.85 -2.87
C ALA A 156 19.09 -15.26 -2.29
N LEU A 157 19.66 -15.37 -1.07
CA LEU A 157 19.76 -16.65 -0.36
C LEU A 157 18.37 -17.21 -0.03
N LEU A 158 17.47 -16.40 0.53
CA LEU A 158 16.12 -16.85 0.88
C LEU A 158 15.30 -17.26 -0.37
N VAL A 159 15.40 -16.52 -1.47
CA VAL A 159 14.74 -16.87 -2.75
C VAL A 159 15.25 -18.21 -3.30
N ARG A 160 16.54 -18.52 -3.12
CA ARG A 160 17.09 -19.81 -3.54
C ARG A 160 16.50 -20.97 -2.74
N GLU A 161 16.11 -20.75 -1.49
CA GLU A 161 15.47 -21.77 -0.65
C GLU A 161 13.99 -22.03 -0.99
N THR A 162 13.32 -21.10 -1.69
CA THR A 162 11.92 -21.28 -2.12
C THR A 162 11.77 -22.03 -3.44
N ALA A 163 12.80 -22.78 -3.85
CA ALA A 163 12.85 -23.47 -5.15
C ALA A 163 11.67 -24.43 -5.35
N GLY A 164 10.76 -24.07 -6.27
CA GLY A 164 9.59 -24.88 -6.64
C GLY A 164 8.88 -24.45 -7.94
N ALA A 165 9.13 -23.24 -8.45
CA ALA A 165 8.66 -22.83 -9.78
C ALA A 165 9.70 -21.92 -10.46
N PRO A 166 10.27 -22.29 -11.62
CA PRO A 166 11.05 -21.37 -12.43
C PRO A 166 10.11 -20.26 -12.94
N GLY A 167 10.21 -19.07 -12.35
CA GLY A 167 9.41 -17.89 -12.69
C GLY A 167 10.14 -16.59 -12.34
N PRO A 168 9.67 -15.43 -12.85
CA PRO A 168 10.31 -14.14 -12.60
C PRO A 168 10.21 -13.66 -11.14
N ASP A 169 9.35 -14.27 -10.33
CA ASP A 169 9.02 -13.81 -8.98
C ASP A 169 10.23 -13.72 -8.03
N GLY A 170 11.18 -14.65 -8.15
CA GLY A 170 12.39 -14.67 -7.33
C GLY A 170 13.30 -13.47 -7.62
N PRO A 171 13.78 -13.31 -8.88
CA PRO A 171 14.52 -12.12 -9.30
C PRO A 171 13.79 -10.80 -8.99
N ASP A 172 12.48 -10.74 -9.20
CA ASP A 172 11.66 -9.55 -8.92
C ASP A 172 11.62 -9.23 -7.41
N LEU A 173 11.60 -10.24 -6.54
CA LEU A 173 11.72 -10.01 -5.10
C LEU A 173 13.07 -9.40 -4.73
N VAL A 174 14.17 -9.92 -5.27
CA VAL A 174 15.53 -9.39 -4.99
C VAL A 174 15.65 -7.95 -5.47
N ALA A 175 15.14 -7.64 -6.67
CA ALA A 175 15.13 -6.28 -7.22
C ALA A 175 14.34 -5.31 -6.33
N ARG A 176 13.14 -5.70 -5.89
CA ARG A 176 12.31 -4.90 -4.98
C ARG A 176 12.98 -4.68 -3.63
N VAL A 177 13.66 -5.67 -3.07
CA VAL A 177 14.44 -5.52 -1.82
C VAL A 177 15.55 -4.48 -2.01
N ALA A 178 16.30 -4.57 -3.11
CA ALA A 178 17.36 -3.61 -3.42
C ALA A 178 16.81 -2.18 -3.57
N ASP A 179 15.72 -2.01 -4.31
CA ASP A 179 15.03 -0.71 -4.47
C ASP A 179 14.51 -0.18 -3.13
N SER A 180 13.91 -1.04 -2.30
CA SER A 180 13.42 -0.68 -0.96
C SER A 180 14.53 -0.17 -0.05
N VAL A 181 15.68 -0.87 0.01
CA VAL A 181 16.81 -0.48 0.86
C VAL A 181 17.44 0.83 0.36
N ARG A 182 17.63 0.96 -0.95
CA ARG A 182 18.14 2.21 -1.56
C ARG A 182 17.25 3.41 -1.21
N ARG A 183 15.94 3.26 -1.35
CA ARG A 183 14.97 4.33 -1.03
C ARG A 183 14.98 4.68 0.45
N THR A 184 15.00 3.67 1.32
CA THR A 184 15.11 3.90 2.78
C THR A 184 16.38 4.69 3.12
N ALA A 185 17.52 4.38 2.50
CA ALA A 185 18.76 5.14 2.74
C ALA A 185 18.63 6.61 2.30
N VAL A 186 17.96 6.87 1.17
CA VAL A 186 17.66 8.24 0.71
C VAL A 186 16.75 8.96 1.70
N PHE A 187 15.70 8.30 2.20
CA PHE A 187 14.77 8.87 3.17
C PHE A 187 15.46 9.21 4.50
N LEU A 188 16.27 8.29 5.02
CA LEU A 188 17.00 8.51 6.27
C LEU A 188 18.01 9.66 6.12
N ARG A 189 18.70 9.75 4.98
CA ARG A 189 19.64 10.85 4.70
C ARG A 189 18.93 12.20 4.63
N ASP A 190 17.80 12.29 3.94
CA ASP A 190 16.99 13.52 3.88
C ASP A 190 16.53 13.96 5.28
N ARG A 191 16.13 12.99 6.10
CA ARG A 191 15.59 13.24 7.45
C ARG A 191 16.65 13.57 8.49
N ALA A 192 17.90 13.20 8.28
CA ALA A 192 19.04 13.60 9.11
C ALA A 192 19.46 15.07 8.89
N GLY A 193 19.06 15.69 7.78
CA GLY A 193 19.35 17.10 7.50
C GLY A 193 18.58 18.08 8.39
N PRO A 194 18.96 19.37 8.42
CA PRO A 194 18.23 20.39 9.16
C PRO A 194 16.77 20.42 8.70
N GLY A 195 15.84 20.07 9.61
CA GLY A 195 14.42 20.08 9.31
C GLY A 195 13.98 21.47 8.83
N GLY A 196 13.25 21.50 7.71
CA GLY A 196 12.65 22.75 7.22
C GLY A 196 11.84 23.45 8.30
N ARG A 197 12.01 24.76 8.43
CA ARG A 197 11.22 25.60 9.35
C ARG A 197 9.83 25.81 8.77
N GLY A 198 8.81 25.26 9.44
CA GLY A 198 7.42 25.25 8.97
C GLY A 198 6.94 23.82 8.77
N GLY A 199 6.68 23.13 9.88
CA GLY A 199 6.21 21.75 9.85
C GLY A 199 4.79 21.67 9.29
N PRO A 200 4.44 20.59 8.58
CA PRO A 200 3.06 20.33 8.21
C PRO A 200 2.17 20.23 9.47
N ASP A 201 0.85 20.23 9.29
CA ASP A 201 -0.03 19.88 10.40
C ASP A 201 0.32 18.49 10.96
N LEU A 202 -0.11 18.21 12.20
CA LEU A 202 0.25 16.98 12.92
C LEU A 202 -0.18 15.71 12.18
N PHE A 203 -1.28 15.77 11.42
CA PHE A 203 -1.76 14.63 10.64
C PHE A 203 -0.80 14.32 9.50
N LEU A 204 -0.47 15.32 8.68
CA LEU A 204 0.47 15.14 7.58
C LEU A 204 1.89 14.82 8.08
N ALA A 205 2.31 15.38 9.22
CA ALA A 205 3.57 15.01 9.87
C ALA A 205 3.62 13.52 10.20
N ALA A 206 2.54 12.96 10.76
CA ALA A 206 2.43 11.54 11.08
C ALA A 206 2.44 10.66 9.82
N GLU A 207 1.66 11.03 8.80
CA GLU A 207 1.63 10.33 7.50
C GLU A 207 3.01 10.28 6.82
N GLN A 208 3.84 11.30 7.04
CA GLN A 208 5.18 11.42 6.48
C GLN A 208 6.28 10.85 7.39
N ALA A 209 5.96 10.34 8.58
CA ALA A 209 6.96 9.88 9.56
C ALA A 209 7.36 8.40 9.38
N LEU A 210 6.59 7.60 8.62
CA LEU A 210 6.85 6.17 8.46
C LEU A 210 8.00 5.91 7.47
N LEU A 211 9.25 6.09 7.89
CA LEU A 211 10.43 6.00 7.00
C LEU A 211 10.81 4.57 6.62
N LEU A 212 10.65 3.60 7.53
CA LEU A 212 11.05 2.21 7.32
C LEU A 212 9.95 1.34 6.70
N GLY A 213 8.69 1.79 6.79
CA GLY A 213 7.54 1.11 6.19
C GLY A 213 7.04 -0.06 7.02
N HIS A 214 6.36 -1.01 6.39
CA HIS A 214 5.79 -2.16 7.08
C HIS A 214 6.89 -3.10 7.62
N PRO A 215 6.93 -3.38 8.94
CA PRO A 215 8.03 -4.14 9.55
C PRO A 215 8.00 -5.65 9.26
N LEU A 216 6.89 -6.15 8.68
CA LEU A 216 6.71 -7.55 8.29
C LEU A 216 6.43 -7.66 6.79
N HIS A 217 7.25 -6.98 5.99
CA HIS A 217 7.22 -7.06 4.54
C HIS A 217 8.68 -7.03 4.03
N PRO A 218 9.05 -7.84 3.01
CA PRO A 218 10.44 -7.94 2.56
C PRO A 218 10.96 -6.65 1.91
N ALA A 219 10.10 -5.91 1.20
CA ALA A 219 10.46 -4.71 0.44
C ALA A 219 9.47 -3.53 0.66
N PRO A 220 9.27 -3.06 1.91
CA PRO A 220 8.16 -2.17 2.25
C PRO A 220 8.22 -0.77 1.63
N LYS A 221 9.41 -0.37 1.15
CA LYS A 221 9.65 0.93 0.52
C LYS A 221 9.93 0.84 -0.97
N SER A 222 9.84 -0.35 -1.57
CA SER A 222 9.97 -0.50 -3.00
C SER A 222 8.88 0.28 -3.73
N ARG A 223 9.27 0.97 -4.80
CA ARG A 223 8.41 1.76 -5.69
C ARG A 223 8.95 1.68 -7.11
N GLU A 224 9.18 0.46 -7.58
CA GLU A 224 9.60 0.19 -8.95
C GLU A 224 8.65 0.87 -9.95
N GLY A 225 9.23 1.51 -10.98
CA GLY A 225 8.50 2.33 -11.96
C GLY A 225 8.52 3.84 -11.69
N LEU A 226 8.99 4.28 -10.52
CA LEU A 226 9.30 5.70 -10.27
C LEU A 226 10.75 6.02 -10.63
N THR A 227 10.94 7.12 -11.38
CA THR A 227 12.26 7.76 -11.50
C THR A 227 12.68 8.40 -10.18
N GLU A 228 13.95 8.81 -10.05
CA GLU A 228 14.43 9.52 -8.86
C GLU A 228 13.73 10.87 -8.63
N ASP A 229 13.40 11.61 -9.70
CA ASP A 229 12.66 12.87 -9.62
C ASP A 229 11.19 12.65 -9.21
N GLU A 230 10.59 11.57 -9.69
CA GLU A 230 9.23 11.19 -9.29
C GLU A 230 9.22 10.72 -7.84
N ALA A 231 10.22 9.94 -7.41
CA ALA A 231 10.37 9.52 -6.02
C ALA A 231 10.43 10.71 -5.06
N ARG A 232 11.22 11.75 -5.37
CA ARG A 232 11.26 12.98 -4.58
C ARG A 232 9.89 13.66 -4.42
N ARG A 233 9.11 13.71 -5.49
CA ARG A 233 7.80 14.39 -5.51
C ARG A 233 6.68 13.55 -4.88
N TYR A 234 6.71 12.24 -5.09
CA TYR A 234 5.59 11.35 -4.75
C TYR A 234 5.80 10.56 -3.45
N SER A 235 6.99 10.62 -2.83
CA SER A 235 7.24 9.97 -1.54
C SER A 235 6.82 10.83 -0.35
N PRO A 236 5.93 10.33 0.54
CA PRO A 236 5.65 11.01 1.81
C PRO A 236 6.90 11.14 2.69
N GLU A 237 7.83 10.18 2.62
CA GLU A 237 9.06 10.17 3.42
C GLU A 237 10.00 11.33 3.07
N LEU A 238 9.92 11.86 1.84
CA LEU A 238 10.69 13.02 1.39
C LEU A 238 9.90 14.33 1.52
N ARG A 239 8.75 14.28 2.21
CA ARG A 239 7.81 15.41 2.33
C ARG A 239 7.42 15.95 0.95
N GLY A 240 7.31 15.06 -0.03
CA GLY A 240 7.00 15.39 -1.41
C GLY A 240 5.68 16.13 -1.55
N SER A 241 5.53 16.84 -2.66
CA SER A 241 4.28 17.49 -3.02
C SER A 241 4.21 17.69 -4.54
N PHE A 242 3.00 17.75 -5.07
CA PHE A 242 2.76 17.95 -6.50
C PHE A 242 1.37 18.53 -6.77
N PRO A 243 1.20 19.35 -7.82
CA PRO A 243 -0.12 19.67 -8.33
C PRO A 243 -0.76 18.42 -8.95
N LEU A 244 -2.09 18.29 -8.84
CA LEU A 244 -2.83 17.24 -9.51
C LEU A 244 -2.78 17.44 -11.02
N HIS A 245 -2.87 16.33 -11.76
CA HIS A 245 -3.11 16.34 -13.19
C HIS A 245 -4.61 16.39 -13.45
N TRP A 246 -5.07 17.24 -14.35
CA TRP A 246 -6.50 17.44 -14.59
C TRP A 246 -6.89 17.03 -15.99
N LEU A 247 -8.01 16.32 -16.09
CA LEU A 247 -8.72 16.08 -17.35
C LEU A 247 -10.06 16.80 -17.34
N ALA A 248 -10.45 17.35 -18.49
CA ALA A 248 -11.86 17.64 -18.76
C ALA A 248 -12.49 16.40 -19.41
N VAL A 249 -13.59 15.90 -18.87
CA VAL A 249 -14.24 14.67 -19.34
C VAL A 249 -15.69 14.97 -19.71
N ALA A 250 -16.09 14.58 -20.92
CA ALA A 250 -17.46 14.69 -21.38
C ALA A 250 -18.37 13.75 -20.56
N PRO A 251 -19.61 14.16 -20.20
CA PRO A 251 -20.52 13.36 -19.39
C PRO A 251 -20.81 11.96 -19.96
N SER A 252 -20.78 11.81 -21.28
CA SER A 252 -21.05 10.53 -21.96
C SER A 252 -20.01 9.44 -21.69
N VAL A 253 -18.82 9.80 -21.20
CA VAL A 253 -17.72 8.87 -20.91
C VAL A 253 -17.25 8.96 -19.45
N LEU A 254 -18.03 9.63 -18.60
CA LEU A 254 -17.70 9.85 -17.19
C LEU A 254 -18.57 8.95 -16.30
N GLY A 255 -17.93 7.97 -15.65
CA GLY A 255 -18.53 7.23 -14.55
C GLY A 255 -18.33 7.97 -13.23
N THR A 256 -19.42 8.39 -12.58
CA THR A 256 -19.37 9.07 -11.27
C THR A 256 -20.52 8.69 -10.37
N ASP A 257 -20.27 8.73 -9.07
CA ASP A 257 -21.29 8.67 -8.03
C ASP A 257 -20.88 9.57 -6.85
N SER A 258 -21.84 10.01 -6.04
CA SER A 258 -21.59 10.81 -4.84
C SER A 258 -22.68 10.62 -3.80
N ALA A 259 -22.26 10.28 -2.58
CA ALA A 259 -23.09 10.30 -1.38
C ALA A 259 -22.91 11.59 -0.54
N TRP A 260 -22.15 12.57 -1.04
CA TRP A 260 -21.86 13.79 -0.29
C TRP A 260 -23.11 14.67 -0.16
N THR A 261 -23.35 15.19 1.04
CA THR A 261 -24.44 16.14 1.28
C THR A 261 -23.97 17.38 2.02
N GLU A 262 -24.57 18.52 1.69
CA GLU A 262 -24.34 19.79 2.37
C GLU A 262 -25.68 20.38 2.79
N ARG A 263 -25.88 20.53 4.10
CA ARG A 263 -27.16 20.99 4.67
C ARG A 263 -28.36 20.17 4.16
N GLY A 264 -28.17 18.85 4.07
CA GLY A 264 -29.18 17.90 3.60
C GLY A 264 -29.40 17.87 2.08
N ARG A 265 -28.63 18.62 1.29
CA ARG A 265 -28.71 18.58 -0.18
C ARG A 265 -27.57 17.77 -0.79
N PRO A 266 -27.84 16.87 -1.74
CA PRO A 266 -26.78 16.09 -2.40
C PRO A 266 -25.87 17.01 -3.22
N VAL A 267 -24.58 16.69 -3.21
CA VAL A 267 -23.56 17.35 -4.03
C VAL A 267 -22.99 16.33 -5.01
N THR A 268 -23.06 16.63 -6.30
CA THR A 268 -22.58 15.71 -7.36
C THR A 268 -21.06 15.61 -7.34
N ALA A 269 -20.52 14.48 -7.78
CA ALA A 269 -19.07 14.30 -7.90
C ALA A 269 -18.40 15.37 -8.81
N PRO A 270 -18.94 15.73 -10.00
CA PRO A 270 -18.42 16.86 -10.78
C PRO A 270 -18.39 18.20 -10.03
N ALA A 271 -19.39 18.47 -9.19
CA ALA A 271 -19.42 19.68 -8.37
C ALA A 271 -18.34 19.64 -7.27
N LEU A 272 -18.06 18.47 -6.69
CA LEU A 272 -16.96 18.29 -5.73
C LEU A 272 -15.60 18.43 -6.39
N THR A 273 -15.37 17.78 -7.54
CA THR A 273 -14.07 17.84 -8.24
C THR A 273 -13.73 19.24 -8.72
N ALA A 274 -14.73 20.02 -9.16
CA ALA A 274 -14.56 21.44 -9.47
C ALA A 274 -14.05 22.27 -8.28
N ARG A 275 -14.47 21.96 -7.05
CA ARG A 275 -13.98 22.65 -5.83
C ARG A 275 -12.54 22.29 -5.50
N PHE A 276 -12.09 21.07 -5.79
CA PHE A 276 -10.71 20.65 -5.55
C PHE A 276 -9.71 21.36 -6.48
N ALA A 277 -10.15 21.79 -7.67
CA ALA A 277 -9.32 22.54 -8.61
C ALA A 277 -8.80 23.84 -8.00
N ALA A 278 -9.60 24.53 -7.16
CA ALA A 278 -9.25 25.81 -6.55
C ALA A 278 -8.80 26.85 -7.61
N ASP A 279 -7.53 27.27 -7.60
CA ASP A 279 -6.89 28.15 -8.60
C ASP A 279 -6.32 27.38 -9.82
N GLY A 280 -6.66 26.09 -9.93
CA GLY A 280 -6.37 25.21 -11.06
C GLY A 280 -7.26 25.49 -12.29
N PRO A 281 -7.41 24.52 -13.20
CA PRO A 281 -8.14 24.74 -14.43
C PRO A 281 -9.65 24.82 -14.19
N ALA A 282 -10.34 25.62 -15.01
CA ALA A 282 -11.78 25.56 -15.14
C ALA A 282 -12.18 24.48 -16.17
N ALA A 283 -13.30 23.80 -15.93
CA ALA A 283 -13.87 22.91 -16.94
C ALA A 283 -14.38 23.75 -18.14
N PRO A 284 -14.08 23.33 -19.39
CA PRO A 284 -14.82 23.79 -20.55
C PRO A 284 -16.33 23.52 -20.40
N GLU A 285 -17.15 24.33 -21.08
CA GLU A 285 -18.60 24.14 -21.06
C GLU A 285 -18.99 22.71 -21.48
N GLY A 286 -19.83 22.08 -20.67
CA GLY A 286 -20.29 20.71 -20.90
C GLY A 286 -19.32 19.61 -20.47
N TYR A 287 -18.20 19.91 -19.81
CA TYR A 287 -17.24 18.93 -19.29
C TYR A 287 -17.20 18.95 -17.76
N ALA A 288 -16.83 17.82 -17.16
CA ALA A 288 -16.48 17.73 -15.74
C ALA A 288 -14.97 17.66 -15.56
N LEU A 289 -14.46 18.15 -14.42
CA LEU A 289 -13.06 17.97 -14.05
C LEU A 289 -12.84 16.62 -13.39
N LEU A 290 -11.77 15.92 -13.79
CA LEU A 290 -11.30 14.69 -13.15
C LEU A 290 -9.85 14.90 -12.69
N PRO A 291 -9.57 14.84 -11.38
CA PRO A 291 -8.21 14.88 -10.85
C PRO A 291 -7.54 13.51 -10.94
N LEU A 292 -6.27 13.49 -11.35
CA LEU A 292 -5.42 12.31 -11.46
C LEU A 292 -4.09 12.54 -10.75
N HIS A 293 -3.48 11.44 -10.32
CA HIS A 293 -2.07 11.45 -9.98
C HIS A 293 -1.25 11.65 -11.27
N PRO A 294 -0.27 12.57 -11.33
CA PRO A 294 0.47 12.84 -12.56
C PRO A 294 1.18 11.61 -13.15
N TRP A 295 1.77 10.76 -12.29
CA TRP A 295 2.32 9.46 -12.73
C TRP A 295 1.26 8.58 -13.40
N GLN A 296 0.05 8.52 -12.84
CA GLN A 296 -1.02 7.67 -13.38
C GLN A 296 -1.45 8.12 -14.77
N PHE A 297 -1.56 9.43 -14.99
CA PHE A 297 -1.88 9.98 -16.31
C PHE A 297 -0.84 9.55 -17.34
N ARG A 298 0.46 9.74 -17.06
CA ARG A 298 1.55 9.30 -17.93
C ARG A 298 1.50 7.80 -18.22
N ALA A 299 1.15 6.99 -17.22
CA ALA A 299 1.08 5.53 -17.37
C ALA A 299 -0.06 5.05 -18.26
N VAL A 300 -1.15 5.82 -18.40
CA VAL A 300 -2.34 5.41 -19.17
C VAL A 300 -2.53 6.18 -20.47
N LEU A 301 -1.84 7.31 -20.66
CA LEU A 301 -2.01 8.20 -21.82
C LEU A 301 -1.86 7.47 -23.16
N HIS A 302 -0.97 6.48 -23.23
CA HIS A 302 -0.69 5.72 -24.46
C HIS A 302 -1.57 4.47 -24.63
N ARG A 303 -2.53 4.23 -23.73
CA ARG A 303 -3.46 3.11 -23.93
C ARG A 303 -4.41 3.45 -25.08
N PRO A 304 -4.73 2.49 -25.97
CA PRO A 304 -5.55 2.76 -27.16
C PRO A 304 -6.93 3.35 -26.84
N ASP A 305 -7.56 2.90 -25.76
CA ASP A 305 -8.85 3.39 -25.28
C ASP A 305 -8.78 4.85 -24.82
N VAL A 306 -7.76 5.21 -24.06
CA VAL A 306 -7.53 6.59 -23.59
C VAL A 306 -7.17 7.51 -24.76
N ALA A 307 -6.31 7.08 -25.67
CA ALA A 307 -5.93 7.84 -26.86
C ALA A 307 -7.14 8.15 -27.75
N ALA A 308 -7.99 7.16 -28.01
CA ALA A 308 -9.21 7.35 -28.80
C ALA A 308 -10.18 8.38 -28.17
N LEU A 309 -10.29 8.41 -26.83
CA LEU A 309 -11.11 9.40 -26.14
C LEU A 309 -10.55 10.83 -26.23
N LEU A 310 -9.22 10.97 -26.23
CA LEU A 310 -8.53 12.24 -26.44
C LEU A 310 -8.69 12.73 -27.87
N ASP A 311 -8.49 11.86 -28.86
CA ASP A 311 -8.63 12.18 -30.29
C ASP A 311 -10.06 12.58 -30.64
N ALA A 312 -11.06 11.94 -30.02
CA ALA A 312 -12.48 12.29 -30.17
C ALA A 312 -12.87 13.59 -29.40
N GLY A 313 -11.96 14.16 -28.61
CA GLY A 313 -12.22 15.35 -27.79
C GLY A 313 -13.14 15.11 -26.59
N LEU A 314 -13.53 13.86 -26.32
CA LEU A 314 -14.37 13.45 -25.19
C LEU A 314 -13.59 13.53 -23.86
N VAL A 315 -12.27 13.42 -23.93
CA VAL A 315 -11.34 13.72 -22.85
C VAL A 315 -10.40 14.82 -23.35
N ARG A 316 -10.06 15.77 -22.48
CA ARG A 316 -9.10 16.84 -22.78
C ARG A 316 -8.06 16.93 -21.68
N ASP A 317 -6.80 16.93 -22.06
CA ASP A 317 -5.70 17.13 -21.13
C ASP A 317 -5.59 18.62 -20.73
N LEU A 318 -5.73 18.91 -19.44
CA LEU A 318 -5.58 20.26 -18.88
C LEU A 318 -4.23 20.48 -18.18
N GLY A 319 -3.42 19.41 -18.07
CA GLY A 319 -2.10 19.39 -17.46
C GLY A 319 -2.11 19.35 -15.93
N ALA A 320 -0.91 19.41 -15.36
CA ALA A 320 -0.69 19.48 -13.92
C ALA A 320 -0.75 20.93 -13.42
N ARG A 321 -1.80 21.30 -12.66
CA ARG A 321 -2.06 22.68 -12.23
C ARG A 321 -2.81 22.74 -10.89
N GLY A 322 -2.87 23.93 -10.32
CA GLY A 322 -3.49 24.21 -9.02
C GLY A 322 -2.49 24.04 -7.87
N PRO A 323 -2.99 24.01 -6.62
CA PRO A 323 -2.13 24.01 -5.45
C PRO A 323 -1.53 22.63 -5.24
N ALA A 324 -0.41 22.58 -4.52
CA ALA A 324 0.27 21.33 -4.21
C ALA A 324 -0.56 20.47 -3.25
N TRP A 325 -0.57 19.17 -3.54
CA TRP A 325 -1.09 18.12 -2.69
C TRP A 325 0.07 17.25 -2.19
N HIS A 326 -0.06 16.73 -0.98
CA HIS A 326 0.98 15.96 -0.31
C HIS A 326 0.56 14.48 -0.23
N PRO A 327 1.35 13.53 -0.76
CA PRO A 327 1.07 12.11 -0.61
C PRO A 327 1.11 11.73 0.87
N THR A 328 0.20 10.86 1.28
CA THR A 328 0.17 10.24 2.61
C THR A 328 0.95 8.92 2.61
N SER A 329 0.98 8.19 3.73
CA SER A 329 1.68 6.91 3.86
C SER A 329 1.28 5.85 2.82
N SER A 330 0.05 5.95 2.28
CA SER A 330 -0.44 5.09 1.20
C SER A 330 0.07 5.46 -0.19
N VAL A 331 0.81 6.57 -0.32
CA VAL A 331 1.28 7.23 -1.55
C VAL A 331 0.16 7.79 -2.43
N ARG A 332 -0.87 6.97 -2.69
CA ARG A 332 -1.97 7.29 -3.62
C ARG A 332 -3.08 8.16 -3.02
N THR A 333 -3.19 8.22 -1.70
CA THR A 333 -4.02 9.22 -1.03
C THR A 333 -3.21 10.49 -0.84
N VAL A 334 -3.79 11.63 -1.17
CA VAL A 334 -3.15 12.93 -1.06
C VAL A 334 -3.95 13.88 -0.16
N HIS A 335 -3.23 14.70 0.58
CA HIS A 335 -3.73 15.65 1.55
C HIS A 335 -3.35 17.08 1.18
N ARG A 336 -4.27 18.02 1.37
CA ARG A 336 -4.03 19.46 1.26
C ARG A 336 -4.74 20.16 2.41
N GLY A 337 -3.99 20.91 3.21
CA GLY A 337 -4.57 21.69 4.31
C GLY A 337 -5.67 22.62 3.82
N GLY A 338 -6.81 22.63 4.51
CA GLY A 338 -7.98 23.45 4.16
C GLY A 338 -8.82 22.93 2.98
N ALA A 339 -8.47 21.80 2.35
CA ALA A 339 -9.35 21.14 1.41
C ALA A 339 -10.53 20.45 2.13
N PRO A 340 -11.73 20.37 1.52
CA PRO A 340 -12.90 19.76 2.16
C PRO A 340 -12.79 18.24 2.32
N ALA A 341 -11.87 17.59 1.57
CA ALA A 341 -11.56 16.17 1.72
C ALA A 341 -10.14 15.87 1.19
N MET A 342 -9.62 14.71 1.58
CA MET A 342 -8.47 14.07 0.93
C MET A 342 -8.91 13.37 -0.36
N LEU A 343 -7.98 13.20 -1.29
CA LEU A 343 -8.23 12.49 -2.54
C LEU A 343 -7.45 11.18 -2.57
N LYS A 344 -8.14 10.06 -2.74
CA LYS A 344 -7.52 8.76 -3.03
C LYS A 344 -7.53 8.54 -4.54
N LEU A 345 -6.36 8.60 -5.14
CA LEU A 345 -6.18 8.54 -6.59
C LEU A 345 -5.82 7.12 -7.03
N SER A 346 -6.21 6.74 -8.25
CA SER A 346 -5.66 5.55 -8.89
C SER A 346 -4.17 5.73 -9.12
N LEU A 347 -3.39 4.70 -8.82
CA LEU A 347 -1.94 4.71 -8.97
C LEU A 347 -1.45 3.29 -9.22
N GLY A 348 -1.20 2.93 -10.47
CA GLY A 348 -0.82 1.58 -10.90
C GLY A 348 0.62 1.19 -10.61
N LEU A 349 1.21 1.75 -9.55
CA LEU A 349 2.52 1.37 -9.02
C LEU A 349 2.35 0.21 -8.05
N HIS A 350 3.33 -0.69 -8.02
CA HIS A 350 3.39 -1.72 -6.99
C HIS A 350 3.80 -1.09 -5.66
N ILE A 351 2.89 -1.15 -4.68
CA ILE A 351 3.12 -0.73 -3.30
C ILE A 351 2.85 -1.94 -2.43
N THR A 352 3.90 -2.43 -1.78
CA THR A 352 3.88 -3.71 -1.05
C THR A 352 3.33 -4.85 -1.92
N ASN A 353 2.20 -5.44 -1.55
CA ASN A 353 1.58 -6.58 -2.23
C ASN A 353 0.47 -6.18 -3.22
N SER A 354 0.26 -4.89 -3.46
CA SER A 354 -0.88 -4.38 -4.23
C SER A 354 -0.42 -3.43 -5.33
N ARG A 355 -1.21 -3.40 -6.41
CA ARG A 355 -1.14 -2.39 -7.47
C ARG A 355 -2.26 -1.36 -7.31
#